data_AF-A0A3B8VHP8-F1
#
_entry.id   AF-A0A3B8VHP8-F1
#
_cell.length_a   1.000
_cell.length_b   1.000
_cell.length_c   1.000
_cell.angle_alpha   90.00
_cell.angle_beta   90.00
_cell.angle_gamma   90.00
#
_symmetry.space_group_name_H-M   'P 1'
#
loop_
_entity.id
_entity.type
_entity.pdbx_description
1 polymer ?
#
loop_
_entity_poly.entity_id
_entity_poly.type
_entity_poly.pdbx_seq_one_letter_code
_entity_poly.pdbx_strand_id
1 'polypeptide(L)'
;MEFGFTIPKNTDGEGLCRFARAVEDLGFGSVWAADHIVLPSEETDRYPYTEDGRFTAQAGDPQLDVFVTLSYIASATSKIKVGSTVVIVPYRNPIVQAKMFTTLDTLTNGRVICGVGVGWWKEEFDALGASHADRGPVTDEYLQIFRILWNEESPEFHGEFYDFKGIKFAPKPVQSIPIWVGGHTRRAARRVIKYGDGWHPTRQTPEYVASMVEYMKGYAEEQERDFDDITISLKRSLHFTDIGFGESAGIRSKAAVIAST
;
A
#
# COMPACT_ATOMS: atom_id res chain seq x y z
N MET A 1 -14.09 11.53 6.40
CA MET A 1 -14.07 10.72 5.16
C MET A 1 -13.33 11.44 4.06
N GLU A 2 -12.13 10.96 3.75
CA GLU A 2 -11.30 11.40 2.63
C GLU A 2 -11.44 10.43 1.46
N PHE A 3 -11.28 10.94 0.23
CA PHE A 3 -11.33 10.13 -0.99
C PHE A 3 -10.02 10.28 -1.77
N GLY A 4 -9.59 9.20 -2.41
CA GLY A 4 -8.43 9.17 -3.29
C GLY A 4 -8.56 8.17 -4.42
N PHE A 5 -7.58 8.18 -5.32
CA PHE A 5 -7.60 7.37 -6.53
C PHE A 5 -6.31 6.60 -6.73
N THR A 6 -6.39 5.33 -7.14
CA THR A 6 -5.22 4.67 -7.70
C THR A 6 -4.93 5.24 -9.08
N ILE A 7 -3.66 5.47 -9.39
CA ILE A 7 -3.26 5.92 -10.70
C ILE A 7 -3.63 4.88 -11.77
N PRO A 8 -3.97 5.29 -12.99
CA PRO A 8 -4.24 4.37 -14.08
C PRO A 8 -2.98 3.54 -14.42
N LYS A 9 -3.18 2.26 -14.77
CA LYS A 9 -2.09 1.42 -15.27
C LYS A 9 -1.77 1.76 -16.73
N ASN A 10 -0.86 2.71 -16.94
CA ASN A 10 -0.28 3.03 -18.25
C ASN A 10 1.15 3.58 -18.08
N THR A 11 1.86 3.77 -19.19
CA THR A 11 3.25 4.25 -19.22
C THR A 11 3.39 5.69 -19.75
N ASP A 12 2.28 6.41 -19.91
CA ASP A 12 2.28 7.83 -20.32
C ASP A 12 2.55 8.71 -19.11
N GLY A 13 3.81 9.09 -18.90
CA GLY A 13 4.23 9.91 -17.76
C GLY A 13 3.43 11.22 -17.63
N GLU A 14 3.27 11.98 -18.73
CA GLU A 14 2.48 13.21 -18.68
C GLU A 14 0.99 12.92 -18.43
N GLY A 15 0.47 11.82 -18.96
CA GLY A 15 -0.86 11.33 -18.63
C GLY A 15 -1.06 11.08 -17.14
N LEU A 16 -0.09 10.45 -16.48
CA LEU A 16 -0.11 10.22 -15.02
C LEU A 16 -0.05 11.55 -14.25
N CYS A 17 0.80 12.49 -14.65
CA CYS A 17 0.90 13.82 -14.04
C CYS A 17 -0.38 14.65 -14.23
N ARG A 18 -1.00 14.62 -15.42
CA ARG A 18 -2.30 15.25 -15.66
C ARG A 18 -3.39 14.65 -14.78
N PHE A 19 -3.42 13.31 -14.66
CA PHE A 19 -4.38 12.63 -13.80
C PHE A 19 -4.23 13.08 -12.34
N ALA A 20 -3.00 13.07 -11.81
CA ALA A 20 -2.77 13.44 -10.42
C ALA A 20 -3.10 14.91 -10.11
N ARG A 21 -2.77 15.83 -11.02
CA ARG A 21 -3.17 17.25 -10.91
C ARG A 21 -4.69 17.39 -10.93
N ALA A 22 -5.39 16.70 -11.83
CA ALA A 22 -6.84 16.75 -11.87
C ALA A 22 -7.48 16.23 -10.57
N VAL A 23 -6.92 15.15 -9.99
CA VAL A 23 -7.37 14.62 -8.70
C VAL A 23 -7.13 15.65 -7.57
N GLU A 24 -5.98 16.32 -7.55
CA GLU A 24 -5.67 17.41 -6.59
C GLU A 24 -6.59 18.62 -6.77
N ASP A 25 -6.77 19.10 -8.00
CA ASP A 25 -7.59 20.29 -8.33
C ASP A 25 -9.07 20.08 -8.01
N LEU A 26 -9.55 18.83 -8.09
CA LEU A 26 -10.91 18.45 -7.68
C LEU A 26 -11.06 18.29 -6.16
N GLY A 27 -9.99 18.47 -5.38
CA GLY A 27 -10.01 18.44 -3.91
C GLY A 27 -9.96 17.05 -3.29
N PHE A 28 -9.57 16.02 -4.04
CA PHE A 28 -9.37 14.69 -3.47
C PHE A 28 -8.08 14.60 -2.66
N GLY A 29 -8.08 13.77 -1.61
CA GLY A 29 -7.03 13.75 -0.60
C GLY A 29 -5.80 12.93 -0.94
N SER A 30 -5.88 11.96 -1.86
CA SER A 30 -4.75 11.07 -2.15
C SER A 30 -4.73 10.44 -3.55
N VAL A 31 -3.52 10.16 -4.04
CA VAL A 31 -3.26 9.30 -5.20
C VAL A 31 -2.36 8.12 -4.82
N TRP A 32 -2.59 6.97 -5.47
CA TRP A 32 -1.98 5.71 -5.05
C TRP A 32 -1.38 4.91 -6.20
N ALA A 33 -0.18 4.37 -6.02
CA ALA A 33 0.48 3.47 -6.98
C ALA A 33 0.51 2.04 -6.46
N ALA A 34 0.12 1.08 -7.31
CA ALA A 34 0.25 -0.34 -7.01
C ALA A 34 1.68 -0.82 -7.25
N ASP A 35 2.02 -1.99 -6.70
CA ASP A 35 3.36 -2.55 -6.74
C ASP A 35 3.35 -3.97 -7.29
N HIS A 36 4.22 -4.21 -8.27
CA HIS A 36 4.68 -5.51 -8.77
C HIS A 36 6.04 -5.25 -9.44
N ILE A 37 7.05 -6.07 -9.11
CA ILE A 37 8.37 -5.97 -9.74
C ILE A 37 8.36 -6.73 -11.07
N VAL A 38 7.77 -7.92 -11.07
CA VAL A 38 7.57 -8.76 -12.26
C VAL A 38 6.23 -9.47 -12.17
N LEU A 39 5.60 -9.69 -13.31
CA LEU A 39 4.45 -10.57 -13.41
C LEU A 39 4.91 -11.92 -13.96
N PRO A 40 4.67 -13.03 -13.25
CA PRO A 40 4.87 -14.37 -13.80
C PRO A 40 4.14 -14.56 -15.14
N SER A 41 4.77 -15.31 -16.05
CA SER A 41 4.24 -15.53 -17.41
C SER A 41 2.97 -16.37 -17.44
N GLU A 42 2.84 -17.29 -16.49
CA GLU A 42 1.69 -18.17 -16.36
C GLU A 42 0.54 -17.46 -15.61
N GLU A 43 -0.68 -17.66 -16.10
CA GLU A 43 -1.87 -17.24 -15.40
C GLU A 43 -2.01 -17.98 -14.06
N THR A 44 -2.74 -17.37 -13.14
CA THR A 44 -2.97 -17.92 -11.80
C THR A 44 -4.46 -17.96 -11.48
N ASP A 45 -4.87 -19.04 -10.83
CA ASP A 45 -6.17 -19.29 -10.21
C ASP A 45 -6.10 -19.18 -8.67
N ARG A 46 -5.00 -18.61 -8.14
CA ARG A 46 -4.71 -18.51 -6.71
C ARG A 46 -4.71 -17.07 -6.19
N TYR A 47 -5.29 -16.14 -6.94
CA TYR A 47 -5.43 -14.75 -6.54
C TYR A 47 -6.42 -14.61 -5.37
N PRO A 48 -6.00 -14.13 -4.18
CA PRO A 48 -6.82 -14.21 -2.98
C PRO A 48 -7.92 -13.13 -2.88
N TYR A 49 -8.14 -12.34 -3.93
CA TYR A 49 -9.07 -11.21 -3.89
C TYR A 49 -10.13 -11.24 -5.00
N THR A 50 -10.25 -12.36 -5.71
CA THR A 50 -11.38 -12.66 -6.60
C THR A 50 -11.93 -14.05 -6.30
N GLU A 51 -13.21 -14.26 -6.55
CA GLU A 51 -13.89 -15.52 -6.27
C GLU A 51 -13.38 -16.67 -7.15
N ASP A 52 -13.05 -16.37 -8.40
CA ASP A 52 -12.50 -17.30 -9.39
C ASP A 52 -10.98 -17.49 -9.26
N GLY A 53 -10.34 -16.81 -8.32
CA GLY A 53 -8.90 -16.84 -8.12
C GLY A 53 -8.07 -16.22 -9.26
N ARG A 54 -8.69 -15.57 -10.25
CA ARG A 54 -7.98 -14.98 -11.38
C ARG A 54 -7.47 -13.58 -11.08
N PHE A 55 -6.20 -13.35 -11.38
CA PHE A 55 -5.64 -12.00 -11.34
C PHE A 55 -6.07 -11.20 -12.57
N THR A 56 -6.41 -9.92 -12.37
CA THR A 56 -6.96 -9.08 -13.44
C THR A 56 -5.93 -8.47 -14.39
N ALA A 57 -4.63 -8.60 -14.09
CA ALA A 57 -3.57 -8.12 -14.98
C ALA A 57 -2.98 -9.31 -15.75
N GLN A 58 -2.59 -9.05 -17.00
CA GLN A 58 -1.93 -10.03 -17.85
C GLN A 58 -0.40 -9.92 -17.71
N ALA A 59 0.34 -10.98 -18.00
CA ALA A 59 1.79 -11.00 -17.89
C ALA A 59 2.50 -9.90 -18.72
N GLY A 60 1.89 -9.47 -19.83
CA GLY A 60 2.39 -8.39 -20.68
C GLY A 60 1.98 -6.97 -20.24
N ASP A 61 1.18 -6.83 -19.19
CA ASP A 61 0.76 -5.50 -18.72
C ASP A 61 1.95 -4.77 -18.11
N PRO A 62 2.30 -3.56 -18.59
CA PRO A 62 3.44 -2.82 -18.07
C PRO A 62 3.24 -2.51 -16.58
N GLN A 63 4.25 -2.82 -15.77
CA GLN A 63 4.34 -2.43 -14.37
C GLN A 63 5.47 -1.42 -14.22
N LEU A 64 5.15 -0.22 -13.74
CA LEU A 64 6.16 0.77 -13.38
C LEU A 64 6.58 0.56 -11.92
N ASP A 65 7.84 0.85 -11.60
CA ASP A 65 8.30 0.85 -10.21
C ASP A 65 7.49 1.85 -9.38
N VAL A 66 7.02 1.39 -8.22
CA VAL A 66 6.11 2.16 -7.36
C VAL A 66 6.73 3.46 -6.85
N PHE A 67 8.01 3.48 -6.48
CA PHE A 67 8.65 4.68 -5.93
C PHE A 67 9.07 5.67 -7.00
N VAL A 68 9.55 5.19 -8.15
CA VAL A 68 9.83 6.04 -9.31
C VAL A 68 8.53 6.72 -9.74
N THR A 69 7.45 5.96 -9.85
CA THR A 69 6.14 6.48 -10.25
C THR A 69 5.59 7.49 -9.24
N LEU A 70 5.60 7.17 -7.95
CA LEU A 70 5.14 8.09 -6.90
C LEU A 70 5.99 9.35 -6.86
N SER A 71 7.31 9.27 -6.98
CA SER A 71 8.20 10.44 -7.00
C SER A 71 7.91 11.34 -8.20
N TYR A 72 7.73 10.75 -9.38
CA TYR A 72 7.42 11.48 -10.61
C TYR A 72 6.08 12.24 -10.48
N ILE A 73 5.04 11.55 -10.01
CA ILE A 73 3.71 12.16 -9.80
C ILE A 73 3.72 13.20 -8.67
N ALA A 74 4.42 12.92 -7.58
CA ALA A 74 4.50 13.82 -6.44
C ALA A 74 5.18 15.15 -6.81
N SER A 75 6.09 15.14 -7.79
CA SER A 75 6.75 16.36 -8.30
C SER A 75 5.81 17.27 -9.11
N ALA A 76 4.72 16.71 -9.65
CA ALA A 76 3.72 17.45 -10.43
C ALA A 76 2.55 17.96 -9.58
N THR A 77 2.56 17.72 -8.26
CA THR A 77 1.49 18.04 -7.32
C THR A 77 2.05 18.72 -6.07
N SER A 78 1.22 19.41 -5.31
CA SER A 78 1.68 20.27 -4.21
C SER A 78 1.09 19.96 -2.83
N LYS A 79 -0.07 19.31 -2.78
CA LYS A 79 -0.88 19.13 -1.56
C LYS A 79 -1.35 17.68 -1.38
N ILE A 80 -1.68 16.99 -2.46
CA ILE A 80 -2.28 15.67 -2.42
C ILE A 80 -1.34 14.65 -1.78
N LYS A 81 -1.88 13.76 -0.93
CA LYS A 81 -1.10 12.66 -0.36
C LYS A 81 -0.74 11.65 -1.46
N VAL A 82 0.44 11.05 -1.35
CA VAL A 82 0.92 10.02 -2.29
C VAL A 82 1.17 8.72 -1.51
N GLY A 83 0.56 7.61 -1.93
CA GLY A 83 0.62 6.36 -1.20
C GLY A 83 0.88 5.13 -2.06
N SER A 84 1.50 4.11 -1.48
CA SER A 84 1.60 2.79 -2.11
C SER A 84 0.35 1.94 -1.83
N THR A 85 -0.11 1.13 -2.77
CA THR A 85 -1.30 0.25 -2.61
C THR A 85 -1.10 -1.14 -3.24
N VAL A 86 -0.24 -2.00 -2.69
CA VAL A 86 0.64 -1.79 -1.52
C VAL A 86 2.02 -2.32 -1.88
N VAL A 87 3.07 -1.74 -1.33
CA VAL A 87 4.45 -2.26 -1.46
C VAL A 87 4.54 -3.61 -0.78
N ILE A 88 5.05 -4.62 -1.48
CA ILE A 88 5.28 -5.94 -0.89
C ILE A 88 6.61 -5.94 -0.13
N VAL A 89 6.53 -5.88 1.18
CA VAL A 89 7.68 -5.69 2.08
C VAL A 89 8.69 -6.85 2.06
N PRO A 90 8.28 -8.14 2.12
CA PRO A 90 9.19 -9.20 2.53
C PRO A 90 10.20 -9.65 1.48
N TYR A 91 10.09 -9.19 0.23
CA TYR A 91 11.10 -9.47 -0.81
C TYR A 91 12.06 -8.29 -1.06
N ARG A 92 12.06 -7.26 -0.19
CA ARG A 92 12.89 -6.05 -0.32
C ARG A 92 13.83 -5.88 0.85
N ASN A 93 14.92 -5.14 0.66
CA ASN A 93 15.77 -4.75 1.79
C ASN A 93 15.05 -3.72 2.68
N PRO A 94 14.94 -3.93 4.01
CA PRO A 94 14.16 -3.06 4.88
C PRO A 94 14.76 -1.67 5.07
N ILE A 95 16.09 -1.55 5.12
CA ILE A 95 16.77 -0.26 5.27
C ILE A 95 16.58 0.59 4.01
N VAL A 96 16.76 0.00 2.84
CA VAL A 96 16.52 0.67 1.55
C VAL A 96 15.07 1.08 1.47
N GLN A 97 14.14 0.20 1.83
CA GLN A 97 12.72 0.50 1.74
C GLN A 97 12.30 1.65 2.67
N ALA A 98 12.78 1.66 3.92
CA ALA A 98 12.59 2.76 4.84
C ALA A 98 13.18 4.07 4.31
N LYS A 99 14.36 4.02 3.66
CA LYS A 99 15.00 5.17 3.04
C LYS A 99 14.16 5.74 1.90
N MET A 100 13.60 4.90 1.03
CA MET A 100 12.76 5.35 -0.08
C MET A 100 11.52 6.11 0.40
N PHE A 101 10.82 5.59 1.42
CA PHE A 101 9.70 6.29 2.03
C PHE A 101 10.13 7.61 2.69
N THR A 102 11.24 7.61 3.43
CA THR A 102 11.76 8.83 4.09
C THR A 102 12.16 9.90 3.07
N THR A 103 12.81 9.49 1.99
CA THR A 103 13.22 10.40 0.91
C THR A 103 12.00 11.00 0.24
N LEU A 104 11.01 10.18 -0.13
CA LEU A 104 9.77 10.68 -0.71
C LEU A 104 9.04 11.61 0.27
N ASP A 105 8.99 11.27 1.56
CA ASP A 105 8.37 12.10 2.60
C ASP A 105 9.05 13.46 2.73
N THR A 106 10.38 13.47 2.72
CA THR A 106 11.20 14.69 2.75
C THR A 106 10.96 15.55 1.51
N LEU A 107 11.03 14.96 0.32
CA LEU A 107 10.85 15.68 -0.95
C LEU A 107 9.43 16.20 -1.15
N THR A 108 8.45 15.55 -0.52
CA THR A 108 7.04 15.95 -0.59
C THR A 108 6.60 16.83 0.56
N ASN A 109 7.48 17.08 1.54
CA ASN A 109 7.18 17.78 2.79
C ASN A 109 5.99 17.16 3.55
N GLY A 110 6.04 15.85 3.78
CA GLY A 110 5.07 15.18 4.64
C GLY A 110 3.77 14.74 3.96
N ARG A 111 3.82 14.26 2.70
CA ARG A 111 2.61 13.81 1.98
C ARG A 111 2.51 12.29 1.80
N VAL A 112 3.45 11.52 2.36
CA VAL A 112 3.56 10.08 2.08
C VAL A 112 2.63 9.24 2.95
N ILE A 113 2.01 8.22 2.35
CA ILE A 113 1.39 7.11 3.07
C ILE A 113 2.12 5.80 2.72
N CYS A 114 2.64 5.11 3.73
CA CYS A 114 3.36 3.85 3.60
C CYS A 114 2.36 2.68 3.56
N GLY A 115 1.78 2.41 2.39
CA GLY A 115 0.91 1.25 2.21
C GLY A 115 1.72 -0.02 1.94
N VAL A 116 1.58 -1.01 2.81
CA VAL A 116 2.40 -2.24 2.85
C VAL A 116 1.57 -3.51 2.74
N GLY A 117 2.14 -4.56 2.16
CA GLY A 117 1.52 -5.87 2.07
C GLY A 117 2.54 -7.00 2.23
N VAL A 118 2.03 -8.17 2.60
CA VAL A 118 2.84 -9.39 2.76
C VAL A 118 3.08 -10.14 1.45
N GLY A 119 2.40 -9.76 0.37
CA GLY A 119 2.46 -10.46 -0.91
C GLY A 119 1.67 -11.76 -0.95
N TRP A 120 1.30 -12.17 -2.17
CA TRP A 120 0.47 -13.37 -2.40
C TRP A 120 1.08 -14.29 -3.45
N TRP A 121 1.76 -13.74 -4.46
CA TRP A 121 2.20 -14.47 -5.63
C TRP A 121 3.55 -15.14 -5.40
N LYS A 122 3.57 -16.45 -5.17
CA LYS A 122 4.80 -17.19 -4.83
C LYS A 122 5.87 -17.08 -5.93
N GLU A 123 5.46 -17.16 -7.19
CA GLU A 123 6.33 -17.15 -8.34
C GLU A 123 7.11 -15.82 -8.46
N GLU A 124 6.53 -14.69 -8.04
CA GLU A 124 7.24 -13.41 -7.94
C GLU A 124 8.29 -13.44 -6.82
N PHE A 125 7.99 -14.06 -5.68
CA PHE A 125 8.97 -14.26 -4.60
C PHE A 125 10.15 -15.13 -5.05
N ASP A 126 9.87 -16.22 -5.76
CA ASP A 126 10.90 -17.13 -6.25
C ASP A 126 11.82 -16.42 -7.25
N ALA A 127 11.27 -15.59 -8.15
CA ALA A 127 12.04 -14.79 -9.10
C ALA A 127 12.94 -13.75 -8.41
N LEU A 128 12.52 -13.23 -7.26
CA LEU A 128 13.26 -12.25 -6.47
C LEU A 128 14.17 -12.88 -5.40
N GLY A 129 14.21 -14.21 -5.30
CA GLY A 129 15.04 -14.93 -4.34
C GLY A 129 14.59 -14.78 -2.88
N ALA A 130 13.29 -14.55 -2.64
CA ALA A 130 12.72 -14.33 -1.30
C ALA A 130 11.85 -15.51 -0.84
N SER A 131 11.76 -15.71 0.48
CA SER A 131 10.90 -16.76 1.05
C SER A 131 9.43 -16.32 1.09
N HIS A 132 8.58 -16.96 0.29
CA HIS A 132 7.13 -16.79 0.41
C HIS A 132 6.58 -17.36 1.72
N ALA A 133 7.18 -18.42 2.26
CA ALA A 133 6.72 -19.06 3.50
C ALA A 133 6.84 -18.10 4.70
N ASP A 134 7.93 -17.34 4.75
CA ASP A 134 8.26 -16.44 5.86
C ASP A 134 7.73 -15.01 5.66
N ARG A 135 6.99 -14.77 4.56
CA ARG A 135 6.51 -13.44 4.17
C ARG A 135 5.76 -12.68 5.29
N GLY A 136 5.05 -13.41 6.14
CA GLY A 136 4.31 -12.85 7.27
C GLY A 136 5.23 -12.32 8.36
N PRO A 137 6.04 -13.18 9.03
CA PRO A 137 7.02 -12.78 10.03
C PRO A 137 8.07 -11.79 9.53
N VAL A 138 8.61 -11.96 8.32
CA VAL A 138 9.56 -11.01 7.71
C VAL A 138 8.94 -9.60 7.62
N THR A 139 7.67 -9.51 7.20
CA THR A 139 6.98 -8.22 7.17
C THR A 139 6.86 -7.63 8.57
N ASP A 140 6.56 -8.43 9.59
CA ASP A 140 6.40 -7.96 10.98
C ASP A 140 7.72 -7.37 11.53
N GLU A 141 8.87 -8.00 11.25
CA GLU A 141 10.19 -7.44 11.60
C GLU A 141 10.49 -6.16 10.82
N TYR A 142 10.20 -6.14 9.52
CA TYR A 142 10.56 -5.00 8.69
C TYR A 142 9.76 -3.74 9.03
N LEU A 143 8.51 -3.88 9.49
CA LEU A 143 7.73 -2.75 10.00
C LEU A 143 8.30 -2.19 11.31
N GLN A 144 8.85 -3.05 12.18
CA GLN A 144 9.58 -2.60 13.37
C GLN A 144 10.86 -1.85 12.98
N ILE A 145 11.62 -2.39 12.01
CA ILE A 145 12.82 -1.73 11.47
C ILE A 145 12.47 -0.35 10.90
N PHE A 146 11.35 -0.20 10.18
CA PHE A 146 10.92 1.10 9.67
C PHE A 146 10.74 2.11 10.82
N ARG A 147 10.03 1.73 11.89
CA ARG A 147 9.81 2.58 13.06
C ARG A 147 11.12 2.94 13.76
N ILE A 148 12.01 1.98 13.95
CA ILE A 148 13.34 2.19 14.57
C ILE A 148 14.14 3.19 13.74
N LEU A 149 14.27 2.96 12.43
CA LEU A 149 15.04 3.83 11.53
C LEU A 149 14.47 5.25 11.47
N TRP A 150 13.14 5.40 11.49
CA TRP A 150 12.47 6.70 11.41
C TRP A 150 12.53 7.51 12.70
N ASN A 151 12.56 6.87 13.87
CA ASN A 151 12.39 7.58 15.14
C ASN A 151 13.67 7.62 16.01
N GLU A 152 14.57 6.65 15.89
CA GLU A 152 15.71 6.54 16.79
C GLU A 152 16.95 7.25 16.25
N GLU A 153 17.66 7.98 17.12
CA GLU A 153 18.88 8.68 16.74
C GLU A 153 20.05 7.73 16.42
N SER A 154 20.11 6.57 17.08
CA SER A 154 21.13 5.54 16.88
C SER A 154 20.46 4.17 16.73
N PRO A 155 19.84 3.89 15.58
CA PRO A 155 19.01 2.70 15.40
C PRO A 155 19.86 1.42 15.41
N GLU A 156 19.29 0.38 16.03
CA GLU A 156 19.83 -0.98 16.12
C GLU A 156 18.67 -1.97 16.09
N PHE A 157 18.87 -3.13 15.47
CA PHE A 157 17.85 -4.17 15.41
C PHE A 157 18.50 -5.56 15.34
N HIS A 158 17.96 -6.49 16.14
CA HIS A 158 18.40 -7.88 16.18
C HIS A 158 17.17 -8.79 16.07
N GLY A 159 16.84 -9.19 14.85
CA GLY A 159 15.74 -10.09 14.54
C GLY A 159 16.23 -11.43 13.98
N GLU A 160 15.26 -12.28 13.66
CA GLU A 160 15.48 -13.56 13.00
C GLU A 160 15.84 -13.38 11.53
N PHE A 161 15.25 -12.39 10.86
CA PHE A 161 15.41 -12.18 9.41
C PHE A 161 16.31 -11.00 9.05
N TYR A 162 16.65 -10.14 10.01
CA TYR A 162 17.53 -9.00 9.78
C TYR A 162 18.27 -8.60 11.05
N ASP A 163 19.54 -8.22 10.91
CA ASP A 163 20.39 -7.77 12.01
C ASP A 163 21.21 -6.57 11.53
N PHE A 164 21.17 -5.48 12.29
CA PHE A 164 22.09 -4.36 12.09
C PHE A 164 22.33 -3.58 13.39
N LYS A 165 23.50 -2.95 13.46
CA LYS A 165 23.86 -2.01 14.52
C LYS A 165 24.91 -1.03 14.04
N GLY A 166 25.13 0.04 14.81
CA GLY A 166 26.22 0.98 14.56
C GLY A 166 26.04 1.80 13.28
N ILE A 167 24.79 2.09 12.90
CA ILE A 167 24.45 2.91 11.74
C ILE A 167 23.80 4.23 12.15
N LYS A 168 23.79 5.19 11.23
CA LYS A 168 22.97 6.40 11.31
C LYS A 168 21.99 6.40 10.14
N PHE A 169 20.76 6.82 10.42
CA PHE A 169 19.72 6.96 9.39
C PHE A 169 19.30 8.42 9.30
N ALA A 170 19.73 9.09 8.22
CA ALA A 170 19.42 10.49 7.94
C ALA A 170 19.05 10.69 6.45
N PRO A 171 18.16 11.64 6.11
CA PRO A 171 17.34 12.44 7.04
C PRO A 171 16.35 11.56 7.81
N LYS A 172 15.76 12.11 8.87
CA LYS A 172 14.54 11.57 9.48
C LYS A 172 13.31 12.03 8.68
N PRO A 173 12.20 11.28 8.70
CA PRO A 173 10.95 11.74 8.10
C PRO A 173 10.52 13.12 8.63
N VAL A 174 9.83 13.88 7.78
CA VAL A 174 9.27 15.20 8.13
C VAL A 174 8.00 15.05 8.98
N GLN A 175 7.31 13.92 8.84
CA GLN A 175 6.15 13.52 9.63
C GLN A 175 6.33 12.10 10.20
N SER A 176 5.48 11.72 11.15
CA SER A 176 5.29 10.29 11.46
C SER A 176 4.56 9.62 10.29
N ILE A 177 5.32 9.06 9.35
CA ILE A 177 4.78 8.44 8.13
C ILE A 177 3.76 7.36 8.51
N PRO A 178 2.48 7.49 8.13
CA PRO A 178 1.47 6.50 8.46
C PRO A 178 1.70 5.19 7.69
N ILE A 179 1.66 4.07 8.40
CA ILE A 179 1.79 2.72 7.83
C ILE A 179 0.40 2.13 7.65
N TRP A 180 -0.03 1.91 6.41
CA TRP A 180 -1.30 1.30 6.08
C TRP A 180 -1.11 -0.16 5.65
N VAL A 181 -1.62 -1.10 6.43
CA VAL A 181 -1.43 -2.53 6.19
C VAL A 181 -2.56 -3.07 5.32
N GLY A 182 -2.18 -3.60 4.15
CA GLY A 182 -3.07 -4.27 3.23
C GLY A 182 -3.37 -5.73 3.61
N GLY A 183 -4.46 -6.23 3.03
CA GLY A 183 -4.94 -7.60 3.24
C GLY A 183 -6.23 -7.63 4.05
N HIS A 184 -7.04 -8.67 3.84
CA HIS A 184 -8.38 -8.76 4.44
C HIS A 184 -8.45 -9.72 5.64
N THR A 185 -7.43 -10.55 5.86
CA THR A 185 -7.48 -11.61 6.90
C THR A 185 -7.33 -11.06 8.32
N ARG A 186 -7.78 -11.83 9.32
CA ARG A 186 -7.51 -11.52 10.74
C ARG A 186 -6.02 -11.37 11.05
N ARG A 187 -5.13 -12.07 10.32
CA ARG A 187 -3.68 -11.89 10.50
C ARG A 187 -3.22 -10.50 10.04
N ALA A 188 -3.78 -9.99 8.94
CA ALA A 188 -3.53 -8.62 8.52
C ALA A 188 -4.10 -7.61 9.53
N ALA A 189 -5.32 -7.82 10.02
CA ALA A 189 -5.94 -7.00 11.07
C ALA A 189 -5.08 -6.93 12.35
N ARG A 190 -4.57 -8.06 12.85
CA ARG A 190 -3.65 -8.06 14.01
C ARG A 190 -2.35 -7.32 13.74
N ARG A 191 -1.82 -7.38 12.51
CA ARG A 191 -0.63 -6.61 12.09
C ARG A 191 -0.89 -5.11 12.08
N VAL A 192 -2.11 -4.68 11.68
CA VAL A 192 -2.51 -3.27 11.79
C VAL A 192 -2.42 -2.82 13.24
N ILE A 193 -3.08 -3.52 14.16
CA ILE A 193 -3.12 -3.11 15.57
C ILE A 193 -1.72 -3.05 16.21
N LYS A 194 -0.81 -3.95 15.82
CA LYS A 194 0.55 -3.98 16.39
C LYS A 194 1.52 -2.98 15.79
N TYR A 195 1.42 -2.69 14.49
CA TYR A 195 2.50 -1.99 13.77
C TYR A 195 2.02 -0.87 12.84
N GLY A 196 0.73 -0.83 12.51
CA GLY A 196 0.15 0.07 11.52
C GLY A 196 -0.69 1.19 12.14
N ASP A 197 -1.00 2.16 11.28
CA ASP A 197 -1.88 3.31 11.56
C ASP A 197 -3.15 3.26 10.69
N GLY A 198 -3.26 2.26 9.81
CA GLY A 198 -4.46 2.07 9.01
C GLY A 198 -4.62 0.67 8.43
N TRP A 199 -5.87 0.23 8.29
CA TRP A 199 -6.23 -1.00 7.61
C TRP A 199 -6.68 -0.69 6.17
N HIS A 200 -6.00 -1.28 5.19
CA HIS A 200 -6.21 -1.01 3.76
C HIS A 200 -6.60 -2.27 2.96
N PRO A 201 -7.79 -2.84 3.22
CA PRO A 201 -8.31 -3.97 2.47
C PRO A 201 -8.65 -3.61 1.03
N THR A 202 -8.59 -4.62 0.15
CA THR A 202 -8.97 -4.48 -1.26
C THR A 202 -10.12 -5.41 -1.59
N ARG A 203 -11.04 -4.93 -2.44
CA ARG A 203 -12.18 -5.69 -2.99
C ARG A 203 -13.12 -6.31 -1.93
N GLN A 204 -13.13 -5.80 -0.70
CA GLN A 204 -14.04 -6.25 0.36
C GLN A 204 -15.33 -5.46 0.37
N THR A 205 -16.45 -6.07 0.78
CA THR A 205 -17.75 -5.38 0.92
C THR A 205 -17.80 -4.53 2.18
N PRO A 206 -18.67 -3.48 2.23
CA PRO A 206 -18.89 -2.72 3.45
C PRO A 206 -19.28 -3.59 4.65
N GLU A 207 -20.09 -4.63 4.44
CA GLU A 207 -20.53 -5.56 5.48
C GLU A 207 -19.35 -6.37 6.04
N TYR A 208 -18.47 -6.84 5.16
CA TYR A 208 -17.25 -7.52 5.58
C TYR A 208 -16.35 -6.59 6.40
N VAL A 209 -16.13 -5.37 5.91
CA VAL A 209 -15.31 -4.36 6.59
C VAL A 209 -15.88 -4.05 7.97
N ALA A 210 -17.19 -3.85 8.09
CA ALA A 210 -17.86 -3.63 9.37
C ALA A 210 -17.64 -4.81 10.33
N SER A 211 -17.76 -6.05 9.85
CA SER A 211 -17.52 -7.24 10.68
C SER A 211 -16.07 -7.36 11.17
N MET A 212 -15.11 -6.94 10.34
CA MET A 212 -13.68 -6.98 10.69
C MET A 212 -13.30 -5.83 11.62
N VAL A 213 -13.92 -4.66 11.48
CA VAL A 213 -13.75 -3.53 12.42
C VAL A 213 -14.14 -3.94 13.84
N GLU A 214 -15.25 -4.67 14.02
CA GLU A 214 -15.64 -5.18 15.34
C GLU A 214 -14.61 -6.16 15.91
N TYR A 215 -14.05 -7.06 15.08
CA TYR A 215 -12.94 -7.91 15.50
C TYR A 215 -11.70 -7.09 15.88
N MET A 216 -11.37 -6.06 15.10
CA MET A 216 -10.20 -5.23 15.32
C MET A 216 -10.30 -4.41 16.61
N LYS A 217 -11.49 -3.88 16.95
CA LYS A 217 -11.72 -3.19 18.23
C LYS A 217 -11.44 -4.10 19.42
N GLY A 218 -12.01 -5.31 19.43
CA GLY A 218 -11.75 -6.27 20.51
C GLY A 218 -10.26 -6.63 20.61
N TYR A 219 -9.58 -6.81 19.47
CA TYR A 219 -8.13 -7.06 19.49
C TYR A 219 -7.30 -5.84 19.90
N ALA A 220 -7.75 -4.61 19.60
CA ALA A 220 -7.10 -3.38 20.02
C ALA A 220 -7.18 -3.20 21.54
N GLU A 221 -8.34 -3.47 22.13
CA GLU A 221 -8.54 -3.51 23.58
C GLU A 221 -7.59 -4.52 24.25
N GLU A 222 -7.48 -5.74 23.71
CA GLU A 222 -6.54 -6.77 24.20
C GLU A 222 -5.06 -6.35 24.10
N GLN A 223 -4.72 -5.42 23.22
CA GLN A 223 -3.35 -4.94 23.02
C GLN A 223 -3.13 -3.54 23.63
N GLU A 224 -4.10 -3.01 24.38
CA GLU A 224 -4.06 -1.68 24.98
C GLU A 224 -3.77 -0.57 23.94
N ARG A 225 -4.28 -0.76 22.71
CA ARG A 225 -4.16 0.20 21.62
C ARG A 225 -5.47 0.95 21.44
N ASP A 226 -5.39 2.28 21.39
CA ASP A 226 -6.54 3.10 20.99
C ASP A 226 -6.90 2.81 19.53
N PHE A 227 -8.13 2.35 19.32
CA PHE A 227 -8.63 2.01 17.99
C PHE A 227 -8.98 3.26 17.18
N ASP A 228 -9.26 4.39 17.83
CA ASP A 228 -9.58 5.64 17.14
C ASP A 228 -8.36 6.22 16.39
N ASP A 229 -7.15 5.76 16.73
CA ASP A 229 -5.91 6.05 15.98
C ASP A 229 -5.80 5.26 14.67
N ILE A 230 -6.65 4.26 14.43
CA ILE A 230 -6.56 3.36 13.26
C ILE A 230 -7.47 3.86 12.15
N THR A 231 -6.88 4.29 11.04
CA THR A 231 -7.62 4.65 9.84
C THR A 231 -8.21 3.41 9.17
N ILE A 232 -9.51 3.44 8.85
CA ILE A 232 -10.15 2.38 8.06
C ILE A 232 -10.28 2.83 6.61
N SER A 233 -9.75 2.04 5.69
CA SER A 233 -9.84 2.30 4.26
C SER A 233 -10.68 1.25 3.53
N LEU A 234 -11.35 1.67 2.46
CA LEU A 234 -12.06 0.81 1.52
C LEU A 234 -11.63 1.12 0.08
N LYS A 235 -10.97 0.16 -0.58
CA LYS A 235 -10.56 0.24 -1.99
C LYS A 235 -11.52 -0.51 -2.91
N ARG A 236 -12.17 0.20 -3.84
CA ARG A 236 -13.19 -0.33 -4.76
C ARG A 236 -12.98 0.20 -6.18
N SER A 237 -13.36 -0.60 -7.18
CA SER A 237 -13.40 -0.10 -8.57
C SER A 237 -14.65 0.76 -8.75
N LEU A 238 -14.54 1.88 -9.48
CA LEU A 238 -15.73 2.60 -9.92
C LEU A 238 -16.22 2.00 -11.24
N HIS A 239 -17.54 1.89 -11.36
CA HIS A 239 -18.22 1.51 -12.57
C HIS A 239 -19.12 2.68 -12.96
N PHE A 240 -18.83 3.31 -14.09
CA PHE A 240 -19.68 4.38 -14.60
C PHE A 240 -20.82 3.75 -15.40
N THR A 241 -22.05 4.01 -14.97
CA THR A 241 -23.28 3.47 -15.58
C THR A 241 -23.90 4.42 -16.62
N ASP A 242 -23.61 5.73 -16.54
CA ASP A 242 -24.29 6.76 -17.35
C ASP A 242 -23.31 7.66 -18.14
N ILE A 243 -22.28 7.06 -18.74
CA ILE A 243 -21.33 7.77 -19.63
C ILE A 243 -21.67 7.61 -21.12
N GLY A 244 -22.96 7.46 -21.45
CA GLY A 244 -23.41 7.32 -22.85
C GLY A 244 -23.21 5.94 -23.48
N PHE A 245 -22.90 4.92 -22.66
CA PHE A 245 -22.93 3.51 -23.05
C PHE A 245 -24.12 2.87 -22.33
N GLY A 246 -24.95 2.11 -23.05
CA GLY A 246 -26.26 1.63 -22.55
C GLY A 246 -26.19 0.87 -21.22
N GLU A 247 -27.34 0.84 -20.53
CA GLU A 247 -27.55 0.39 -19.13
C GLU A 247 -26.98 -0.99 -18.74
N SER A 248 -26.52 -1.80 -19.69
CA SER A 248 -26.01 -3.16 -19.47
C SER A 248 -24.49 -3.32 -19.57
N ALA A 249 -23.72 -2.26 -19.86
CA ALA A 249 -22.28 -2.34 -20.04
C ALA A 249 -21.52 -1.22 -19.29
N GLY A 250 -21.39 -1.34 -17.97
CA GLY A 250 -20.54 -0.44 -17.20
C GLY A 250 -19.07 -0.58 -17.59
N ILE A 251 -18.39 0.53 -17.90
CA ILE A 251 -16.93 0.53 -18.14
C ILE A 251 -16.23 0.64 -16.78
N ARG A 252 -15.38 -0.34 -16.47
CA ARG A 252 -14.53 -0.30 -15.27
C ARG A 252 -13.53 0.84 -15.41
N SER A 253 -13.52 1.77 -14.44
CA SER A 253 -12.44 2.75 -14.36
C SER A 253 -11.13 1.99 -14.21
N LYS A 254 -10.13 2.24 -15.07
CA LYS A 254 -8.78 1.66 -14.93
C LYS A 254 -8.04 2.16 -13.66
N ALA A 255 -8.73 2.92 -12.82
CA ALA A 255 -8.39 3.38 -11.48
C ALA A 255 -9.38 2.80 -10.44
N ALA A 256 -8.99 2.76 -9.17
CA ALA A 256 -9.88 2.43 -8.05
C ALA A 256 -10.02 3.65 -7.13
N VAL A 257 -11.20 3.81 -6.53
CA VAL A 257 -11.41 4.79 -5.46
C VAL A 257 -11.03 4.16 -4.13
N ILE A 258 -10.38 4.97 -3.32
CA ILE A 258 -10.03 4.69 -1.94
C ILE A 258 -10.81 5.69 -1.08
N ALA A 259 -11.70 5.20 -0.22
CA ALA A 259 -12.31 6.00 0.83
C ALA A 259 -11.62 5.65 2.16
N SER A 260 -11.39 6.64 3.01
CA SER A 260 -10.86 6.44 4.37
C SER A 260 -11.57 7.33 5.39
N THR A 261 -11.66 6.86 6.64
CA THR A 261 -12.28 7.60 7.75
C THR A 261 -11.57 8.91 8.03
#